data_AF-A0A7S0BN21-F1
#
_entry.id   AF-A0A7S0BN21-F1
#
_cell.length_a   1.000
_cell.length_b   1.000
_cell.length_c   1.000
_cell.angle_alpha   90.00
_cell.angle_beta   90.00
_cell.angle_gamma   90.00
#
_symmetry.space_group_name_H-M   'P 1'
#
loop_
_entity.id
_entity.type
_entity.pdbx_description
1 polymer ?
#
loop_
_entity_poly.entity_id
_entity_poly.type
_entity_poly.pdbx_seq_one_letter_code
_entity_poly.pdbx_strand_id
1 'polypeptide(L)'
;SQMLILGGYVNGDCTQTSTREDNVCITHSDHTMGGLISDPQGRIWISVGDSARADDVDRPNAMRAQDVDTLYGKVLRVDRRGKGLQINPYYDGNPDANRSKVMALGLRNPWNIHWDAELGTPWVSDVGETTLEE
;
A
#
# COMPACT_ATOMS: atom_id res chain seq x y z
N SER A 1 21.11 4.24 12.64
CA SER A 1 21.17 2.99 11.86
C SER A 1 20.30 3.17 10.63
N GLN A 2 20.87 3.04 9.42
CA GLN A 2 20.09 2.97 8.19
C GLN A 2 19.49 1.56 8.09
N MET A 3 18.18 1.47 7.87
CA MET A 3 17.49 0.22 7.60
C MET A 3 17.21 0.18 6.10
N LEU A 4 17.80 -0.79 5.42
CA LEU A 4 17.54 -1.05 4.02
C LEU A 4 16.31 -1.95 3.93
N ILE A 5 15.21 -1.41 3.42
CA ILE A 5 14.04 -2.20 3.05
C ILE A 5 14.32 -2.69 1.63
N LEU A 6 14.66 -3.97 1.49
CA LEU A 6 14.87 -4.62 0.20
C LEU A 6 13.52 -5.10 -0.32
N GLY A 7 13.00 -4.44 -1.36
CA GLY A 7 11.96 -5.00 -2.22
C GLY A 7 12.60 -5.83 -3.33
N GLY A 8 12.03 -7.00 -3.61
CA GLY A 8 12.43 -7.85 -4.73
C GLY A 8 11.37 -7.81 -5.83
N TYR A 9 11.78 -7.83 -7.09
CA TYR A 9 10.89 -8.15 -8.20
C TYR A 9 11.00 -9.65 -8.49
N VAL A 10 9.87 -10.36 -8.42
CA VAL A 10 9.81 -11.78 -8.75
C VAL A 10 8.87 -11.93 -9.95
N ASN A 11 9.37 -12.51 -11.04
CA ASN A 11 8.51 -12.97 -12.14
C ASN A 11 7.71 -14.18 -11.65
N GLY A 12 6.39 -14.04 -11.51
CA GLY A 12 5.54 -15.11 -11.00
C GLY A 12 4.04 -14.78 -11.09
N ASP A 13 3.20 -15.79 -10.90
CA ASP A 13 1.75 -15.62 -10.80
C ASP A 13 1.36 -14.97 -9.46
N CYS A 14 0.37 -14.08 -9.50
CA CYS A 14 -0.22 -13.39 -8.34
C CYS A 14 -0.90 -14.30 -7.33
N THR A 15 -0.95 -15.60 -7.63
CA THR A 15 -1.46 -16.65 -6.75
C THR A 15 -0.40 -17.21 -5.81
N GLN A 16 0.88 -16.88 -5.99
CA GLN A 16 1.91 -17.32 -5.05
C GLN A 16 1.64 -16.64 -3.69
N THR A 17 1.58 -17.43 -2.63
CA THR A 17 1.47 -16.95 -1.25
C THR A 17 2.76 -17.26 -0.53
N SER A 18 3.51 -16.21 -0.15
CA SER A 18 4.70 -16.33 0.68
C SER A 18 4.32 -16.03 2.14
N THR A 19 4.83 -16.81 3.09
CA THR A 19 4.72 -16.47 4.52
C THR A 19 5.78 -15.47 4.98
N ARG A 20 6.63 -15.02 4.06
CA ARG A 20 7.82 -14.21 4.34
C ARG A 20 7.82 -12.88 3.59
N GLU A 21 6.97 -12.73 2.58
CA GLU A 21 6.90 -11.58 1.69
C GLU A 21 5.43 -11.20 1.48
N ASP A 22 5.19 -9.89 1.46
CA ASP A 22 3.87 -9.32 1.14
C ASP A 22 3.72 -9.24 -0.37
N ASN A 23 2.79 -10.01 -0.93
CA ASN A 23 2.61 -10.10 -2.38
C ASN A 23 1.70 -8.97 -2.88
N VAL A 24 2.32 -7.82 -3.18
CA VAL A 24 1.70 -6.73 -3.95
C VAL A 24 1.88 -7.02 -5.43
N CYS A 25 0.83 -7.58 -6.05
CA CYS A 25 0.96 -8.09 -7.39
C CYS A 25 0.70 -7.04 -8.47
N ILE A 26 1.72 -6.74 -9.28
CA ILE A 26 1.60 -5.82 -10.41
C ILE A 26 0.92 -6.56 -11.56
N THR A 27 -0.42 -6.49 -11.62
CA THR A 27 -1.20 -7.14 -12.69
C THR A 27 -1.15 -6.38 -14.02
N HIS A 28 -0.84 -5.08 -13.97
CA HIS A 28 -0.65 -4.19 -15.12
C HIS A 28 0.47 -3.17 -14.81
N SER A 29 1.08 -2.59 -15.84
CA SER A 29 2.19 -1.63 -15.69
C SER A 29 1.77 -0.25 -15.17
N ASP A 30 0.47 -0.05 -14.93
CA ASP A 30 -0.12 1.20 -14.48
C ASP A 30 -0.49 1.10 -12.98
N HIS A 31 -0.48 2.25 -12.28
CA HIS A 31 -0.90 2.38 -10.87
C HIS A 31 -0.21 1.41 -9.90
N THR A 32 1.12 1.39 -9.95
CA THR A 32 1.93 0.49 -9.13
C THR A 32 2.24 1.10 -7.75
N MET A 33 3.28 0.62 -7.06
CA MET A 33 3.76 1.26 -5.83
C MET A 33 4.15 2.71 -6.08
N GLY A 34 3.78 3.59 -5.16
CA GLY A 34 4.14 5.01 -5.21
C GLY A 34 5.40 5.30 -4.42
N GLY A 35 5.27 5.37 -3.09
CA GLY A 35 6.34 5.83 -2.22
C GLY A 35 6.41 5.13 -0.87
N LEU A 36 7.58 5.25 -0.25
CA LEU A 36 7.87 4.71 1.08
C LEU A 36 8.55 5.79 1.91
N ILE A 37 8.06 6.01 3.14
CA ILE A 37 8.68 6.93 4.09
C ILE A 37 8.68 6.35 5.50
N SER A 38 9.74 6.64 6.27
CA SER A 38 9.80 6.32 7.70
C SER A 38 9.46 7.54 8.52
N ASP A 39 8.66 7.35 9.57
CA ASP A 39 8.35 8.42 10.52
C ASP A 39 9.37 8.48 11.68
N PRO A 40 9.32 9.52 12.53
CA PRO A 40 10.24 9.66 13.67
C PRO A 40 10.15 8.53 14.71
N GLN A 41 9.05 7.77 14.72
CA GLN A 41 8.86 6.60 15.60
C GLN A 41 9.40 5.31 14.95
N GLY A 42 9.91 5.41 13.72
CA GLY A 42 10.48 4.29 12.98
C GLY A 42 9.44 3.36 12.37
N ARG A 43 8.18 3.80 12.26
CA ARG A 43 7.15 3.10 11.49
C ARG A 43 7.32 3.46 10.02
N ILE A 44 6.98 2.52 9.15
CA ILE A 44 7.10 2.68 7.70
C ILE A 44 5.71 2.89 7.13
N TRP A 45 5.58 3.90 6.29
CA TRP A 45 4.38 4.21 5.53
C TRP A 45 4.63 3.90 4.06
N ILE A 46 3.68 3.24 3.42
CA ILE A 46 3.80 2.74 2.05
C ILE A 46 2.52 3.12 1.30
N SER A 47 2.65 3.72 0.13
CA SER A 47 1.52 3.92 -0.79
C SER A 47 1.52 2.86 -1.90
N VAL A 48 0.37 2.22 -2.10
CA VAL A 48 0.20 1.13 -3.05
C VAL A 48 -1.01 1.41 -3.93
N GLY A 49 -0.82 1.51 -5.24
CA GLY A 49 -1.92 1.66 -6.19
C GLY A 49 -2.75 0.39 -6.36
N ASP A 50 -3.85 0.53 -7.08
CA ASP A 50 -4.81 -0.56 -7.32
C ASP A 50 -4.30 -1.61 -8.32
N SER A 51 -3.22 -1.29 -9.06
CA SER A 51 -2.66 -2.11 -10.15
C SER A 51 -3.70 -2.51 -11.20
N ALA A 52 -4.79 -1.74 -11.31
CA ALA A 52 -5.80 -1.85 -12.35
C ALA A 52 -5.33 -1.08 -13.61
N ARG A 53 -5.86 -1.45 -14.78
CA ARG A 53 -5.61 -0.67 -15.99
C ARG A 53 -6.27 0.69 -15.88
N ALA A 54 -5.63 1.71 -16.46
CA ALA A 54 -6.17 3.06 -16.49
C ALA A 54 -7.58 3.14 -17.11
N ASP A 55 -7.93 2.25 -18.04
CA ASP A 55 -9.20 2.19 -18.77
C ASP A 55 -10.23 1.18 -18.20
N ASP A 56 -9.95 0.54 -17.05
CA ASP A 56 -10.76 -0.55 -16.49
C ASP A 56 -11.29 -0.23 -15.08
N VAL A 57 -11.89 0.96 -14.96
CA VAL A 57 -12.38 1.56 -13.70
C VAL A 57 -13.51 0.75 -13.04
N ASP A 58 -14.24 -0.07 -13.81
CA ASP A 58 -15.51 -0.73 -13.42
C ASP A 58 -15.45 -2.27 -13.31
N ARG A 59 -14.26 -2.88 -13.22
CA ARG A 59 -14.10 -4.35 -13.18
C ARG A 59 -13.58 -4.86 -11.83
N PRO A 60 -13.71 -6.18 -11.53
CA PRO A 60 -13.38 -6.76 -10.21
C PRO A 60 -12.00 -6.42 -9.67
N ASN A 61 -11.06 -6.03 -10.54
CA ASN A 61 -9.71 -5.63 -10.16
C ASN A 61 -9.65 -4.29 -9.42
N ALA A 62 -10.42 -3.28 -9.83
CA ALA A 62 -10.50 -1.97 -9.16
C ALA A 62 -11.22 -2.09 -7.80
N MET A 63 -12.23 -2.97 -7.69
CA MET A 63 -12.95 -3.21 -6.44
C MET A 63 -12.07 -3.80 -5.33
N ARG A 64 -10.90 -4.38 -5.65
CA ARG A 64 -9.92 -4.84 -4.64
C ARG A 64 -9.35 -3.67 -3.82
N ALA A 65 -9.36 -2.45 -4.35
CA ALA A 65 -9.00 -1.26 -3.59
C ALA A 65 -9.89 -1.09 -2.34
N GLN A 66 -11.14 -1.57 -2.39
CA GLN A 66 -12.08 -1.56 -1.27
C GLN A 66 -11.97 -2.78 -0.36
N ASP A 67 -11.36 -3.87 -0.84
CA ASP A 67 -11.14 -5.07 -0.04
C ASP A 67 -9.95 -4.87 0.92
N VAL A 68 -10.25 -4.83 2.21
CA VAL A 68 -9.28 -4.62 3.29
C VAL A 68 -8.30 -5.80 3.45
N ASP A 69 -8.66 -6.99 2.95
CA ASP A 69 -7.79 -8.17 2.99
C ASP A 69 -6.75 -8.20 1.86
N THR A 70 -6.74 -7.18 1.01
CA THR A 70 -5.75 -6.99 -0.04
C THR A 70 -4.88 -5.77 0.22
N LEU A 71 -3.72 -5.72 -0.45
CA LEU A 71 -2.79 -4.59 -0.36
C LEU A 71 -2.92 -3.59 -1.51
N TYR A 72 -3.87 -3.78 -2.43
CA TYR A 72 -4.09 -2.90 -3.58
C TYR A 72 -4.86 -1.64 -3.19
N GLY A 73 -4.45 -0.48 -3.71
CA GLY A 73 -5.14 0.78 -3.48
C GLY A 73 -5.16 1.20 -2.01
N LYS A 74 -4.02 1.09 -1.33
CA LYS A 74 -3.89 1.29 0.13
C LYS A 74 -2.81 2.31 0.49
N VAL A 75 -3.02 2.99 1.62
CA VAL A 75 -1.91 3.44 2.47
C VAL A 75 -1.70 2.37 3.54
N LEU A 76 -0.48 1.86 3.64
CA LEU A 76 -0.08 0.90 4.66
C LEU A 76 0.78 1.58 5.73
N ARG A 77 0.67 1.11 6.98
CA ARG A 77 1.57 1.46 8.08
C ARG A 77 2.02 0.20 8.81
N VAL A 78 3.33 -0.04 8.80
CA VAL A 78 3.96 -1.21 9.39
C VAL A 78 5.12 -0.84 10.31
N ASP A 79 5.49 -1.76 11.20
CA ASP A 79 6.73 -1.66 11.94
C ASP A 79 7.95 -1.96 11.05
N ARG A 80 9.16 -1.85 11.62
CA ARG A 80 10.43 -2.13 10.94
C ARG A 80 10.59 -3.58 10.43
N ARG A 81 9.69 -4.48 10.82
CA ARG A 81 9.67 -5.89 10.42
C ARG A 81 8.54 -6.19 9.41
N GLY A 82 7.84 -5.15 8.93
CA GLY A 82 6.71 -5.31 8.00
C GLY A 82 5.40 -5.75 8.66
N LYS A 83 5.31 -5.69 10.00
CA LYS A 83 4.13 -6.13 10.74
C LYS A 83 3.13 -4.99 10.92
N GLY A 84 1.84 -5.32 10.83
CA GLY A 84 0.76 -4.43 11.18
C GLY A 84 0.80 -4.03 12.65
N LEU A 85 0.40 -2.78 12.94
CA LEU A 85 0.39 -2.23 14.29
C LEU A 85 -0.99 -2.39 14.91
N GLN A 86 -1.05 -2.69 16.22
CA GLN A 86 -2.32 -2.80 16.96
C GLN A 86 -3.20 -1.54 16.89
N ILE A 87 -2.57 -0.39 16.68
CA ILE A 87 -3.21 0.93 16.56
C ILE A 87 -3.71 1.23 15.12
N ASN A 88 -3.56 0.30 14.18
CA ASN A 88 -4.12 0.44 12.84
C ASN A 88 -5.65 0.19 12.88
N PRO A 89 -6.43 0.90 12.04
CA PRO A 89 -7.90 0.86 12.09
C PRO A 89 -8.51 -0.51 11.78
N TYR A 90 -7.79 -1.37 11.04
CA TYR A 90 -8.27 -2.68 10.60
C TYR A 90 -7.49 -3.86 11.20
N TYR A 91 -6.80 -3.63 12.32
CA TYR A 91 -6.07 -4.67 13.03
C TYR A 91 -7.01 -5.75 13.59
N ASP A 92 -6.73 -7.02 13.30
CA ASP A 92 -7.58 -8.16 13.65
C ASP A 92 -7.01 -9.08 14.74
N GLY A 93 -5.88 -8.72 15.33
CA GLY A 93 -5.14 -9.57 16.26
C GLY A 93 -3.98 -10.32 15.62
N ASN A 94 -3.93 -10.42 14.28
CA ASN A 94 -2.82 -11.01 13.55
C ASN A 94 -1.98 -9.91 12.86
N PRO A 95 -0.76 -9.62 13.35
CA PRO A 95 0.09 -8.59 12.74
C PRO A 95 0.57 -8.93 11.32
N ASP A 96 0.42 -10.18 10.88
CA ASP A 96 0.76 -10.61 9.52
C ASP A 96 -0.40 -10.49 8.52
N ALA A 97 -1.63 -10.28 8.99
CA ALA A 97 -2.76 -10.11 8.10
C ALA A 97 -2.63 -8.80 7.29
N ASN A 98 -3.01 -8.83 6.01
CA ASN A 98 -2.99 -7.64 5.15
C ASN A 98 -3.78 -6.49 5.76
N ARG A 99 -5.01 -6.77 6.22
CA ARG A 99 -5.87 -5.79 6.91
C ARG A 99 -5.18 -5.10 8.08
N SER A 100 -4.35 -5.83 8.83
CA SER A 100 -3.64 -5.29 9.99
C SER A 100 -2.59 -4.25 9.62
N LYS A 101 -2.25 -4.11 8.33
CA LYS A 101 -1.30 -3.13 7.79
C LYS A 101 -2.00 -1.88 7.23
N VAL A 102 -3.31 -1.95 6.98
CA VAL A 102 -4.08 -0.90 6.28
C VAL A 102 -4.35 0.30 7.18
N MET A 103 -4.05 1.50 6.68
CA MET A 103 -4.43 2.79 7.27
C MET A 103 -5.54 3.48 6.48
N ALA A 104 -5.50 3.38 5.16
CA ALA A 104 -6.50 3.90 4.24
C ALA A 104 -6.64 2.95 3.04
N LEU A 105 -7.81 2.96 2.42
CA LEU A 105 -8.18 2.10 1.30
C LEU A 105 -8.99 2.89 0.26
N GLY A 106 -9.09 2.35 -0.95
CA GLY A 106 -9.81 2.99 -2.05
C GLY A 106 -8.96 3.94 -2.91
N LEU A 107 -7.63 3.84 -2.82
CA LEU A 107 -6.72 4.64 -3.64
C LEU A 107 -6.57 4.02 -5.03
N ARG A 108 -6.38 4.86 -6.05
CA ARG A 108 -6.18 4.43 -7.44
C ARG A 108 -4.69 4.36 -7.75
N ASN A 109 -4.00 5.50 -7.75
CA ASN A 109 -2.60 5.69 -8.06
C ASN A 109 -1.90 6.68 -7.09
N PRO A 110 -1.70 6.29 -5.82
CA PRO A 110 -1.08 7.13 -4.80
C PRO A 110 0.46 7.20 -5.00
N TRP A 111 0.90 7.93 -6.03
CA TRP A 111 2.26 7.91 -6.56
C TRP A 111 3.31 8.56 -5.66
N ASN A 112 2.90 9.43 -4.73
CA ASN A 112 3.82 10.15 -3.84
C ASN A 112 3.32 10.16 -2.39
N ILE A 113 4.27 10.08 -1.45
CA ILE A 113 4.02 10.17 -0.01
C ILE A 113 5.01 11.14 0.63
N HIS A 114 4.50 12.11 1.39
CA HIS A 114 5.31 13.12 2.07
C HIS A 114 4.99 13.14 3.57
N TRP A 115 6.01 13.23 4.42
CA TRP A 115 5.81 13.28 5.87
C TRP A 115 5.56 14.71 6.34
N ASP A 116 4.42 14.95 6.97
CA ASP A 116 4.15 16.20 7.68
C ASP A 116 4.53 16.05 9.15
N ALA A 117 5.58 16.79 9.54
CA ALA A 117 6.10 16.76 10.90
C ALA A 117 5.23 17.53 11.91
N GLU A 118 4.41 18.47 11.44
CA GLU A 118 3.51 19.25 12.29
C GLU A 118 2.28 18.41 12.67
N LEU A 119 1.69 17.72 11.69
CA LEU A 119 0.54 16.85 11.89
C LEU A 119 0.92 15.43 12.36
N GLY A 120 2.17 15.03 12.21
CA GLY A 120 2.65 13.69 12.57
C GLY A 120 2.02 12.58 11.73
N THR A 121 1.62 12.90 10.49
CA THR A 121 0.97 12.00 9.54
C THR A 121 1.49 12.26 8.12
N PRO A 122 1.42 11.30 7.19
CA PRO A 122 1.80 11.53 5.81
C PRO A 122 0.66 12.17 5.01
N TRP A 123 1.04 12.97 4.02
CA TRP A 123 0.21 13.38 2.90
C TRP A 123 0.46 12.44 1.74
N VAL A 124 -0.61 12.05 1.04
CA VAL A 124 -0.56 11.14 -0.09
C VAL A 124 -1.26 11.82 -1.27
N SER A 125 -0.54 11.91 -2.39
CA SER A 125 -1.09 12.39 -3.67
C SER A 125 -1.55 11.19 -4.48
N ASP A 126 -2.82 11.12 -4.81
CA ASP A 126 -3.42 10.11 -5.69
C ASP A 126 -3.86 10.78 -7.01
N VAL A 127 -3.87 10.04 -8.12
CA VAL A 127 -4.10 10.58 -9.47
C VAL A 127 -5.33 9.91 -10.09
N GLY A 128 -6.36 10.73 -10.35
CA GLY A 128 -7.58 10.35 -11.05
C GLY A 128 -7.38 10.02 -12.54
N GLU A 129 -8.42 9.49 -13.18
CA GLU A 129 -8.37 8.94 -14.54
C GLU A 129 -8.28 10.00 -15.65
N THR A 130 -8.91 11.17 -15.49
CA THR A 130 -9.12 12.08 -16.63
C THR A 130 -8.64 13.53 -16.44
N THR A 131 -8.61 14.11 -15.24
CA THR A 131 -7.98 15.42 -14.99
C THR A 131 -7.78 15.66 -13.48
N LEU A 132 -6.55 15.96 -13.06
CA LEU A 132 -6.09 16.32 -11.69
C LEU A 132 -5.91 15.20 -10.66
N GLU A 133 -5.08 15.51 -9.65
CA GLU A 133 -4.96 14.77 -8.38
C GLU A 133 -6.35 14.54 -7.78
N GLU A 134 -6.60 13.33 -7.30
CA GLU A 134 -7.75 12.95 -6.47
C GLU A 134 -7.27 12.45 -5.12
#